data_AF-A0AAV2A8D1-F1
#
_entry.id   AF-A0AAV2A8D1-F1
#
_cell.length_a   1.000
_cell.length_b   1.000
_cell.length_c   1.000
_cell.angle_alpha   90.00
_cell.angle_beta   90.00
_cell.angle_gamma   90.00
#
_symmetry.space_group_name_H-M   'P 1'
#
loop_
_entity.id
_entity.type
_entity.pdbx_description
1 polymer ?
#
loop_
_entity_poly.entity_id
_entity_poly.type
_entity_poly.pdbx_seq_one_letter_code
_entity_poly.pdbx_strand_id
1 'polypeptide(L)'
;MGIHTKKLKEYIHYYDFFATPDGQDCLPKTYYYTKYAAIGGAVFSIYEMALLSRPTTLYSSIARFGHFTFPFAGMGFVFGSSICLLGQMRKKDDTINHVVGGALAGAVWGLKYNRIQTGHVMGLFVGFIAGYFKYFHVHNIPLFNMRGPETIRSDPRMNFTIKIYDDPGRPIEP
;
A
#
# COMPACT_ATOMS: atom_id res chain seq x y z
N MET A 1 28.00 -4.61 -6.38
CA MET A 1 26.54 -4.59 -6.57
C MET A 1 25.77 -4.73 -5.25
N GLY A 2 26.18 -4.04 -4.16
CA GLY A 2 25.62 -4.24 -2.81
C GLY A 2 25.34 -2.95 -2.00
N ILE A 3 25.64 -1.78 -2.57
CA ILE A 3 25.42 -0.48 -1.93
C ILE A 3 24.00 0.04 -2.23
N HIS A 4 23.49 -0.19 -3.44
CA HIS A 4 22.11 0.15 -3.81
C HIS A 4 21.05 -0.67 -3.06
N THR A 5 21.33 -1.95 -2.78
CA THR A 5 20.38 -2.84 -2.09
C THR A 5 20.24 -2.49 -0.61
N LYS A 6 21.29 -1.97 0.04
CA LYS A 6 21.22 -1.49 1.43
C LYS A 6 20.34 -0.25 1.58
N LYS A 7 20.49 0.76 0.71
CA LYS A 7 19.57 1.92 0.67
C LYS A 7 18.12 1.51 0.41
N LEU A 8 17.90 0.52 -0.46
CA LEU A 8 16.57 0.00 -0.74
C LEU A 8 15.95 -0.69 0.48
N LYS A 9 16.75 -1.42 1.27
CA LYS A 9 16.31 -2.16 2.46
C LYS A 9 15.95 -1.24 3.64
N GLU A 10 16.64 -0.11 3.76
CA GLU A 10 16.38 0.95 4.75
C GLU A 10 15.14 1.78 4.38
N TYR A 11 14.89 2.02 3.09
CA TYR A 11 13.67 2.69 2.59
C TYR A 11 12.38 1.86 2.73
N ILE A 12 12.49 0.54 2.86
CA ILE A 12 11.36 -0.37 3.04
C ILE A 12 10.77 -0.27 4.47
N HIS A 13 11.47 0.35 5.42
CA HIS A 13 11.15 0.22 6.85
C HIS A 13 10.07 1.18 7.38
N TYR A 14 9.78 2.30 6.73
CA TYR A 14 8.60 3.15 7.01
C TYR A 14 8.56 4.27 5.97
N TYR A 15 7.78 4.11 4.89
CA TYR A 15 7.59 5.19 3.92
C TYR A 15 6.37 6.01 4.34
N ASP A 16 6.60 7.24 4.81
CA ASP A 16 5.52 8.20 5.05
C ASP A 16 4.96 8.65 3.70
N PHE A 17 3.89 7.97 3.29
CA PHE A 17 3.22 8.18 2.01
C PHE A 17 2.77 9.64 1.82
N PHE A 18 2.37 10.30 2.92
CA PHE A 18 1.86 11.66 2.90
C PHE A 18 2.94 12.71 3.20
N ALA A 19 4.22 12.32 3.31
CA ALA A 19 5.31 13.27 3.50
C ALA A 19 5.50 14.21 2.30
N THR A 20 5.28 13.71 1.09
CA THR A 20 5.40 14.50 -0.15
C THR A 20 4.04 14.69 -0.80
N PRO A 21 3.80 15.81 -1.52
CA PRO A 21 2.56 16.04 -2.25
C PRO A 21 2.40 15.07 -3.43
N ASP A 22 1.19 15.00 -4.00
CA ASP A 22 0.94 14.27 -5.24
C ASP A 22 1.82 14.80 -6.40
N GLY A 23 2.37 13.89 -7.21
CA GLY A 23 3.26 14.22 -8.34
C GLY A 23 4.76 14.25 -8.01
N GLN A 24 5.13 14.03 -6.75
CA GLN A 24 6.51 13.78 -6.31
C GLN A 24 6.67 12.33 -5.86
N ASP A 25 7.91 11.81 -5.88
CA ASP A 25 8.25 10.46 -5.42
C ASP A 25 7.35 9.36 -6.01
N CYS A 26 7.12 9.45 -7.31
CA CYS A 26 6.12 8.64 -8.00
C CYS A 26 6.39 7.13 -7.94
N LEU A 27 7.64 6.72 -8.15
CA LEU A 27 8.03 5.30 -8.10
C LEU A 27 7.83 4.69 -6.70
N PRO A 28 8.37 5.26 -5.61
CA PRO A 28 8.16 4.69 -4.27
C PRO A 28 6.70 4.73 -3.83
N LYS A 29 5.92 5.78 -4.16
CA LYS A 29 4.47 5.82 -3.89
C LYS A 29 3.71 4.74 -4.64
N THR A 30 4.00 4.58 -5.93
CA THR A 30 3.35 3.54 -6.75
C THR A 30 3.71 2.15 -6.25
N TYR A 31 4.97 1.93 -5.87
CA TYR A 31 5.40 0.68 -5.26
C TYR A 31 4.70 0.41 -3.93
N TYR A 32 4.57 1.43 -3.07
CA TYR A 32 3.82 1.33 -1.82
C TYR A 32 2.39 0.84 -2.07
N TYR A 33 1.64 1.51 -2.95
CA TYR A 33 0.28 1.10 -3.29
C TYR A 33 0.19 -0.28 -3.90
N THR A 34 1.08 -0.60 -4.83
CA THR A 34 1.16 -1.92 -5.47
C THR A 34 1.40 -3.00 -4.43
N LYS A 35 2.33 -2.79 -3.49
CA LYS A 35 2.66 -3.73 -2.41
C LYS A 35 1.46 -3.99 -1.51
N TYR A 36 0.82 -2.95 -0.99
CA TYR A 36 -0.32 -3.12 -0.07
C TYR A 36 -1.54 -3.69 -0.79
N ALA A 37 -1.78 -3.31 -2.04
CA ALA A 37 -2.83 -3.91 -2.85
C ALA A 37 -2.54 -5.39 -3.13
N ALA A 38 -1.28 -5.76 -3.43
CA ALA A 38 -0.88 -7.16 -3.61
C ALA A 38 -1.06 -7.97 -2.33
N ILE A 39 -0.70 -7.43 -1.16
CA ILE A 39 -0.94 -8.08 0.14
C ILE A 39 -2.45 -8.27 0.37
N GLY A 40 -3.27 -7.25 0.11
CA GLY A 40 -4.73 -7.35 0.21
C GLY A 40 -5.29 -8.42 -0.74
N GLY A 41 -4.80 -8.46 -1.98
CA GLY A 41 -5.14 -9.48 -2.96
C GLY A 41 -4.71 -10.89 -2.55
N ALA A 42 -3.55 -11.04 -1.92
CA ALA A 42 -3.06 -12.32 -1.40
C ALA A 42 -3.94 -12.83 -0.26
N VAL A 43 -4.28 -11.95 0.70
CA VAL A 43 -5.20 -12.30 1.80
C VAL A 43 -6.57 -12.69 1.26
N PHE A 44 -7.11 -11.91 0.31
CA PHE A 44 -8.37 -12.23 -0.35
C PHE A 44 -8.31 -13.57 -1.09
N SER A 45 -7.20 -13.85 -1.77
CA SER A 45 -6.99 -15.12 -2.47
C SER A 45 -7.00 -16.31 -1.53
N ILE A 46 -6.33 -16.20 -0.38
CA ILE A 46 -6.29 -17.25 0.65
C ILE A 46 -7.69 -17.50 1.19
N TYR A 47 -8.44 -16.44 1.50
CA TYR A 47 -9.83 -16.54 1.96
C TYR A 47 -10.72 -17.23 0.91
N GLU A 48 -10.61 -16.82 -0.36
CA GLU A 48 -11.38 -17.39 -1.47
C GLU A 48 -11.10 -18.88 -1.65
N MET A 49 -9.82 -19.25 -1.59
CA MET A 49 -9.38 -20.65 -1.70
C MET A 49 -9.85 -21.50 -0.53
N ALA A 50 -9.75 -20.98 0.70
CA ALA A 50 -10.11 -21.71 1.90
C ALA A 50 -11.61 -21.96 2.02
N LEU A 51 -12.44 -20.97 1.66
CA LEU A 51 -13.87 -21.01 1.95
C LEU A 51 -14.75 -21.32 0.74
N LEU A 52 -14.39 -20.82 -0.45
CA LEU A 52 -15.24 -20.90 -1.63
C LEU A 52 -14.75 -21.98 -2.60
N SER A 53 -13.56 -21.81 -3.17
CA SER A 53 -13.14 -22.63 -4.33
C SER A 53 -12.56 -23.98 -3.96
N ARG A 54 -11.97 -24.12 -2.75
CA ARG A 54 -11.37 -25.36 -2.22
C ARG A 54 -10.62 -26.18 -3.29
N PRO A 55 -9.60 -25.60 -3.95
CA PRO A 55 -8.84 -26.28 -5.00
C PRO A 55 -8.19 -27.56 -4.47
N THR A 56 -8.31 -28.65 -5.23
CA THR A 56 -7.81 -29.98 -4.82
C THR A 56 -6.36 -30.24 -5.20
N THR A 57 -5.80 -29.46 -6.14
CA THR A 57 -4.43 -29.64 -6.63
C THR A 57 -3.56 -28.41 -6.37
N LEU A 58 -2.27 -28.61 -6.12
CA LEU A 58 -1.32 -27.51 -5.90
C LEU A 58 -1.30 -26.52 -7.07
N TYR A 59 -1.35 -27.02 -8.30
CA TYR A 59 -1.41 -26.18 -9.50
C TYR A 59 -2.66 -25.30 -9.51
N SER A 60 -3.84 -25.88 -9.25
CA SER A 60 -5.09 -25.11 -9.19
C SER A 60 -5.07 -24.06 -8.08
N SER A 61 -4.43 -24.35 -6.94
CA SER A 61 -4.25 -23.41 -5.84
C SER A 61 -3.39 -22.22 -6.23
N ILE A 62 -2.24 -22.46 -6.85
CA ILE A 62 -1.34 -21.38 -7.29
C ILE A 62 -2.01 -20.54 -8.39
N ALA A 63 -2.68 -21.16 -9.34
CA ALA A 63 -3.41 -20.47 -10.39
C ALA A 63 -4.52 -19.58 -9.82
N ARG A 64 -5.30 -20.09 -8.85
CA ARG A 64 -6.36 -19.34 -8.16
C ARG A 64 -5.78 -18.17 -7.36
N PHE A 65 -4.65 -18.39 -6.69
CA PHE A 65 -3.96 -17.36 -5.92
C PHE A 65 -3.50 -16.19 -6.80
N GLY A 66 -2.85 -16.49 -7.93
CA GLY A 66 -2.46 -15.49 -8.92
C GLY A 66 -3.66 -14.77 -9.55
N HIS A 67 -4.74 -15.49 -9.81
CA HIS A 67 -5.95 -14.97 -10.45
C HIS A 67 -6.61 -13.80 -9.69
N PHE A 68 -6.43 -13.70 -8.38
CA PHE A 68 -6.88 -12.54 -7.60
C PHE A 68 -5.73 -11.60 -7.27
N THR A 69 -4.60 -12.11 -6.79
CA THR A 69 -3.47 -11.28 -6.35
C THR A 69 -2.96 -10.34 -7.44
N PHE A 70 -2.80 -10.81 -8.69
CA PHE A 70 -2.26 -9.98 -9.78
C PHE A 70 -3.18 -8.81 -10.18
N PRO A 71 -4.49 -9.01 -10.39
CA PRO A 71 -5.41 -7.89 -10.59
C PRO A 71 -5.37 -6.85 -9.47
N PHE A 72 -5.36 -7.28 -8.20
CA PHE A 72 -5.25 -6.36 -7.06
C PHE A 72 -3.94 -5.57 -7.10
N ALA A 73 -2.81 -6.22 -7.35
CA ALA A 73 -1.52 -5.55 -7.52
C ALA A 73 -1.57 -4.53 -8.68
N GLY A 74 -2.16 -4.92 -9.82
CA GLY A 74 -2.36 -4.05 -10.98
C GLY A 74 -3.22 -2.83 -10.68
N MET A 75 -4.27 -2.99 -9.87
CA MET A 75 -5.10 -1.87 -9.39
C MET A 75 -4.26 -0.87 -8.58
N GLY A 76 -3.44 -1.35 -7.63
CA GLY A 76 -2.54 -0.50 -6.84
C GLY A 76 -1.50 0.23 -7.68
N PHE A 77 -0.95 -0.44 -8.70
CA PHE A 77 -0.01 0.16 -9.64
C PHE A 77 -0.65 1.29 -10.47
N VAL A 78 -1.83 1.03 -11.05
CA VAL A 78 -2.58 2.03 -11.84
C VAL A 78 -3.00 3.20 -10.94
N PHE A 79 -3.42 2.92 -9.71
CA PHE A 79 -3.75 3.97 -8.74
C PHE A 79 -2.56 4.89 -8.45
N GLY A 80 -1.42 4.33 -8.04
CA GLY A 80 -0.25 5.14 -7.68
C GLY A 80 0.34 5.92 -8.85
N SER A 81 0.43 5.29 -10.02
CA SER A 81 0.96 5.94 -11.23
C SER A 81 0.02 7.04 -11.74
N SER A 82 -1.30 6.82 -11.71
CA SER A 82 -2.27 7.84 -12.14
C SER A 82 -2.29 9.05 -11.21
N ILE A 83 -2.24 8.88 -9.89
CA ILE A 83 -2.18 10.01 -8.96
C ILE A 83 -0.90 10.82 -9.18
N CYS A 84 0.23 10.17 -9.37
CA CYS A 84 1.47 10.87 -9.73
C CYS A 84 1.29 11.67 -11.03
N LEU A 85 0.78 11.05 -12.09
CA LEU A 85 0.61 11.71 -13.39
C LEU A 85 -0.33 12.92 -13.27
N LEU A 86 -1.46 12.75 -12.59
CA LEU A 86 -2.43 13.81 -12.35
C LEU A 86 -1.84 14.94 -11.49
N GLY A 87 -1.06 14.61 -10.47
CA GLY A 87 -0.34 15.57 -9.64
C GLY A 87 0.68 16.38 -10.46
N GLN A 88 1.44 15.74 -11.35
CA GLN A 88 2.39 16.42 -12.24
C GLN A 88 1.69 17.32 -13.27
N MET A 89 0.59 16.83 -13.86
CA MET A 89 -0.17 17.57 -14.87
C MET A 89 -0.94 18.76 -14.29
N ARG A 90 -1.63 18.56 -13.16
CA ARG A 90 -2.49 19.58 -12.54
C ARG A 90 -1.74 20.48 -11.57
N LYS A 91 -0.56 20.06 -11.09
CA LYS A 91 0.24 20.74 -10.06
C LYS A 91 -0.59 21.08 -8.81
N LYS A 92 -1.56 20.22 -8.49
CA LYS A 92 -2.51 20.36 -7.37
C LYS A 92 -2.53 19.08 -6.56
N ASP A 93 -2.44 19.21 -5.25
CA ASP A 93 -2.57 18.12 -4.29
C ASP A 93 -4.00 18.09 -3.74
N ASP A 94 -4.92 17.44 -4.46
CA ASP A 94 -6.35 17.45 -4.14
C ASP A 94 -6.99 16.06 -4.14
N THR A 95 -8.22 15.99 -3.63
CA THR A 95 -9.02 14.75 -3.57
C THR A 95 -9.39 14.23 -4.95
N ILE A 96 -9.48 15.11 -5.95
CA ILE A 96 -9.86 14.76 -7.32
C ILE A 96 -8.84 13.80 -7.94
N ASN A 97 -7.53 14.00 -7.70
CA ASN A 97 -6.50 13.08 -8.20
C ASN A 97 -6.74 11.64 -7.70
N HIS A 98 -7.11 11.50 -6.42
CA HIS A 98 -7.35 10.21 -5.79
C HIS A 98 -8.67 9.57 -6.27
N VAL A 99 -9.72 10.37 -6.51
CA VAL A 99 -10.98 9.86 -7.07
C VAL A 99 -10.76 9.34 -8.48
N VAL A 100 -10.08 10.09 -9.34
CA VAL A 100 -9.79 9.67 -10.72
C VAL A 100 -8.85 8.47 -10.73
N GLY A 101 -7.81 8.49 -9.90
CA GLY A 101 -6.91 7.34 -9.77
C GLY A 101 -7.64 6.07 -9.29
N GLY A 102 -8.58 6.21 -8.36
CA GLY A 102 -9.42 5.11 -7.89
C GLY A 102 -10.37 4.60 -8.97
N ALA A 103 -10.94 5.49 -9.78
CA ALA A 103 -11.76 5.10 -10.93
C ALA A 103 -10.95 4.31 -11.98
N LEU A 104 -9.73 4.75 -12.28
CA LEU A 104 -8.81 4.05 -13.18
C LEU A 104 -8.38 2.68 -12.62
N ALA A 105 -8.12 2.60 -11.31
CA ALA A 105 -7.86 1.33 -10.65
C ALA A 105 -9.06 0.38 -10.79
N GLY A 106 -10.29 0.84 -10.55
CA GLY A 106 -11.50 0.03 -10.76
C GLY A 106 -11.70 -0.44 -12.20
N ALA A 107 -11.24 0.33 -13.19
CA ALA A 107 -11.28 -0.10 -14.59
C ALA A 107 -10.41 -1.35 -14.85
N VAL A 108 -9.29 -1.53 -14.13
CA VAL A 108 -8.46 -2.75 -14.18
C VAL A 108 -9.28 -3.98 -13.77
N TRP A 109 -10.15 -3.84 -12.78
CA TRP A 109 -11.06 -4.91 -12.36
C TRP A 109 -12.12 -5.22 -13.42
N GLY A 110 -12.61 -4.20 -14.14
CA GLY A 110 -13.48 -4.37 -15.30
C GLY A 110 -12.81 -5.15 -16.43
N LEU A 111 -11.54 -4.82 -16.72
CA LEU A 111 -10.73 -5.51 -17.73
C LEU A 111 -10.54 -6.99 -17.39
N LYS A 112 -10.29 -7.33 -16.12
CA LYS A 112 -10.16 -8.72 -15.67
C LYS A 112 -11.34 -9.59 -16.09
N TYR A 113 -12.56 -9.09 -15.91
CA TYR A 113 -13.78 -9.85 -16.22
C TYR A 113 -14.36 -9.54 -17.61
N ASN A 114 -13.67 -8.72 -18.40
CA ASN A 114 -14.12 -8.21 -19.69
C ASN A 114 -15.56 -7.65 -19.64
N ARG A 115 -15.88 -6.90 -18.58
CA ARG A 115 -17.22 -6.33 -18.34
C ARG A 115 -17.12 -4.87 -17.94
N ILE A 116 -17.75 -4.00 -18.73
CA ILE A 116 -17.77 -2.55 -18.50
C ILE A 116 -18.48 -2.22 -17.17
N GLN A 117 -19.59 -2.90 -16.89
CA GLN A 117 -20.39 -2.69 -15.68
C GLN A 117 -19.59 -2.92 -14.39
N THR A 118 -18.80 -4.00 -14.33
CA THR A 118 -17.98 -4.29 -13.14
C THR A 118 -16.87 -3.26 -12.95
N GLY A 119 -16.33 -2.73 -14.06
CA GLY A 119 -15.37 -1.63 -14.05
C GLY A 119 -15.97 -0.35 -13.48
N HIS A 120 -17.17 0.06 -13.92
CA HIS A 120 -17.83 1.26 -13.39
C HIS A 120 -18.18 1.14 -11.91
N VAL A 121 -18.78 0.01 -11.50
CA VAL A 121 -19.15 -0.20 -10.09
C VAL A 121 -17.92 -0.17 -9.20
N MET A 122 -16.86 -0.88 -9.60
CA MET A 122 -15.61 -0.91 -8.83
C MET A 122 -14.90 0.45 -8.87
N GLY A 123 -14.91 1.14 -10.01
CA GLY A 123 -14.30 2.46 -10.17
C GLY A 123 -14.96 3.52 -9.30
N LEU A 124 -16.30 3.53 -9.23
CA LEU A 124 -17.02 4.40 -8.32
C LEU A 124 -16.69 4.05 -6.86
N PHE A 125 -16.78 2.77 -6.50
CA PHE A 125 -16.50 2.33 -5.13
C PHE A 125 -15.09 2.71 -4.65
N VAL A 126 -14.06 2.35 -5.43
CA VAL A 126 -12.66 2.64 -5.08
C VAL A 126 -12.38 4.14 -5.18
N GLY A 127 -12.93 4.83 -6.18
CA GLY A 127 -12.79 6.29 -6.35
C GLY A 127 -13.35 7.07 -5.17
N PHE A 128 -14.56 6.74 -4.71
CA PHE A 128 -15.17 7.38 -3.54
C PHE A 128 -14.35 7.13 -2.28
N ILE A 129 -13.93 5.89 -2.03
CA ILE A 129 -13.12 5.53 -0.86
C ILE A 129 -11.79 6.27 -0.88
N ALA A 130 -11.08 6.28 -2.02
CA ALA A 130 -9.81 6.98 -2.17
C ALA A 130 -9.94 8.48 -1.96
N GLY A 131 -10.97 9.10 -2.54
CA GLY A 131 -11.28 10.51 -2.35
C GLY A 131 -11.56 10.85 -0.89
N TYR A 132 -12.29 9.99 -0.18
CA TYR A 132 -12.60 10.15 1.24
C TYR A 132 -11.35 10.08 2.12
N PHE A 133 -10.47 9.11 1.89
CA PHE A 133 -9.18 9.03 2.60
C PHE A 133 -8.30 10.26 2.37
N LYS A 134 -8.21 10.75 1.13
CA LYS A 134 -7.47 11.99 0.85
C LYS A 134 -8.14 13.21 1.49
N TYR A 135 -9.47 13.27 1.48
CA TYR A 135 -10.23 14.38 2.10
C TYR A 135 -9.94 14.48 3.60
N PHE A 136 -9.96 13.35 4.30
CA PHE A 136 -9.64 13.29 5.72
C PHE A 136 -8.21 13.64 6.05
N HIS A 137 -7.27 13.22 5.20
CA HIS A 137 -5.89 13.61 5.35
C HIS A 137 -5.71 15.13 5.19
N VAL A 138 -6.29 15.73 4.14
CA VAL A 138 -6.19 17.19 3.89
C VAL A 138 -6.85 18.02 5.00
N HIS A 139 -7.93 17.52 5.62
CA HIS A 139 -8.64 18.21 6.70
C HIS A 139 -8.15 17.83 8.11
N ASN A 140 -7.09 17.04 8.24
CA ASN A 140 -6.51 16.60 9.52
C ASN A 140 -7.52 15.96 10.50
N ILE A 141 -8.47 15.17 9.98
CA ILE A 141 -9.45 14.48 10.81
C ILE A 141 -8.79 13.22 11.40
N PRO A 142 -8.77 13.04 12.74
CA PRO A 142 -7.93 12.04 13.40
C PRO A 142 -8.33 10.59 13.12
N LEU A 143 -9.57 10.35 12.69
CA LEU A 143 -10.13 9.01 12.50
C LEU A 143 -9.39 8.20 11.41
N PHE A 144 -8.77 8.87 10.45
CA PHE A 144 -7.97 8.23 9.38
C PHE A 144 -6.74 9.06 9.01
N ASN A 145 -6.14 9.75 9.99
CA ASN A 145 -4.86 10.40 9.75
C ASN A 145 -3.78 9.32 9.60
N MET A 146 -3.50 8.96 8.35
CA MET A 146 -2.47 8.00 7.98
C MET A 146 -1.05 8.57 8.08
N ARG A 147 -0.90 9.84 8.50
CA ARG A 147 0.39 10.36 8.95
C ARG A 147 0.70 9.64 10.25
N GLY A 148 1.46 8.56 10.17
CA GLY A 148 1.84 7.86 11.38
C GLY A 148 2.72 8.77 12.25
N PRO A 149 2.93 8.40 13.52
CA PRO A 149 3.60 9.26 14.48
C PRO A 149 4.94 9.73 13.90
N GLU A 150 5.25 11.01 14.08
CA GLU A 150 6.50 11.63 13.66
C GLU A 150 7.65 10.88 14.34
N THR A 151 8.20 9.86 13.68
CA THR A 151 9.36 9.15 14.21
C THR A 151 10.53 10.12 14.10
N ILE A 152 10.98 10.66 15.23
CA ILE A 152 12.31 11.22 15.36
C ILE A 152 13.26 10.25 14.67
N ARG A 153 14.09 10.76 13.76
CA ARG A 153 15.17 10.01 13.11
C ARG A 153 16.17 9.55 14.18
N SER A 154 15.84 8.50 14.91
CA SER A 154 16.78 7.79 15.77
C SER A 154 17.50 6.81 14.86
N ASP A 155 18.71 7.14 14.41
CA ASP A 155 19.62 6.18 13.78
C ASP A 155 19.83 5.02 14.77
N PRO A 156 19.26 3.84 14.57
CA PRO A 156 19.52 2.73 15.46
C PRO A 156 20.80 2.09 14.95
N ARG A 157 21.94 2.40 15.60
CA ARG A 157 23.12 1.53 15.55
C ARG A 157 22.73 0.18 16.18
N MET A 158 22.12 -0.70 15.40
CA MET A 158 21.70 -2.02 15.87
C MET A 158 22.91 -2.93 16.00
N ASN A 159 23.42 -3.01 17.24
CA ASN A 159 24.18 -4.15 17.72
C ASN A 159 23.18 -5.29 17.93
N PHE A 160 23.37 -6.42 17.24
CA PHE A 160 22.45 -7.58 17.22
C PHE A 160 22.53 -8.45 18.49
N THR A 161 22.53 -7.84 19.68
CA THR A 161 22.45 -8.61 20.93
C THR A 161 21.03 -8.55 21.46
N ILE A 162 20.32 -9.66 21.31
CA ILE A 162 18.99 -9.87 21.88
C ILE A 162 19.16 -9.89 23.41
N LYS A 163 18.68 -8.85 24.11
CA LYS A 163 18.61 -8.87 25.58
C LYS A 163 17.33 -9.60 26.00
N ILE A 164 17.49 -10.78 26.58
CA ILE A 164 16.37 -11.66 26.98
C ILE A 164 15.94 -11.41 28.45
N TYR A 165 16.68 -10.62 29.22
CA TYR A 165 16.31 -10.23 30.60
C TYR A 165 16.92 -8.87 30.97
N ASP A 166 16.17 -8.02 31.68
CA ASP A 166 16.71 -6.79 32.29
C ASP A 166 17.15 -7.09 33.72
N ASP A 167 18.46 -7.07 33.95
CA ASP A 167 19.08 -7.27 35.26
C ASP A 167 18.79 -6.05 36.16
N PRO A 168 18.02 -6.19 37.26
CA PRO A 168 17.83 -5.09 38.20
C PRO A 168 19.13 -4.97 39.00
N GLY A 169 20.03 -4.12 38.50
CA GLY A 169 21.40 -3.99 38.99
C GLY A 169 21.53 -3.96 40.52
N ARG A 170 22.57 -4.66 41.01
CA ARG A 170 22.94 -4.76 42.43
C ARG A 170 22.94 -3.36 43.10
N PRO A 171 22.30 -3.19 44.27
CA PRO A 171 22.40 -1.95 45.01
C PRO A 171 23.86 -1.71 45.42
N ILE A 172 24.34 -0.50 45.13
CA ILE A 172 25.65 -0.01 45.56
C ILE A 172 25.61 0.16 47.08
N GLU A 173 26.40 -0.64 47.79
CA GLU A 173 26.76 -0.38 49.20
C GLU A 173 27.57 0.92 49.30
N PRO A 174 27.48 1.66 50.43
CA PRO A 174 27.87 3.06 50.55
C PRO A 174 29.35 3.36 50.34
#